data_AF-A0AB39LR07-F1
#
_entry.id   AF-A0AB39LR07-F1
#
_cell.length_a   1.000
_cell.length_b   1.000
_cell.length_c   1.000
_cell.angle_alpha   90.00
_cell.angle_beta   90.00
_cell.angle_gamma   90.00
#
_symmetry.space_group_name_H-M   'P 1'
#
loop_
_entity.id
_entity.type
_entity.pdbx_description
1 polymer ?
#
loop_
_entity_poly.entity_id
_entity_poly.type
_entity_poly.pdbx_seq_one_letter_code
_entity_poly.pdbx_strand_id
1 'polypeptide(L)' 'MSVVSALKWIKSSYSEASGNNCVEVAWTQTGVALRDSKRPADVIFVGRASLGALIDGVRSGSLGIGR' A
#
# COMPACT_ATOMS: atom_id res chain seq x y z
N MET A 1 1.11 21.26 8.28
CA MET A 1 0.96 20.93 6.84
C MET A 1 1.27 19.45 6.68
N SER A 2 0.25 18.63 6.43
CA SER A 2 0.40 17.17 6.41
C SER A 2 1.19 16.73 5.19
N VAL A 3 2.38 16.20 5.43
CA VAL A 3 3.34 15.72 4.42
C VAL A 3 2.72 14.69 3.45
N VAL A 4 1.64 14.03 3.88
CA VAL A 4 0.84 13.07 3.11
C VAL A 4 0.14 13.66 1.88
N SER A 5 -0.22 14.95 1.87
CA SER A 5 -0.87 15.58 0.71
C SER A 5 0.09 15.90 -0.44
N ALA A 6 1.40 15.96 -0.16
CA ALA A 6 2.44 16.25 -1.16
C ALA A 6 2.99 14.98 -1.84
N LEU A 7 2.54 13.79 -1.40
CA LEU A 7 2.97 12.51 -1.95
C LEU A 7 2.33 12.26 -3.32
N LYS A 8 3.12 11.76 -4.27
CA LYS A 8 2.62 11.33 -5.57
C LYS A 8 2.03 9.92 -5.46
N TRP A 9 0.72 9.86 -5.28
CA TRP A 9 -0.04 8.61 -5.16
C TRP A 9 -0.20 7.91 -6.51
N ILE A 10 -0.02 6.60 -6.51
CA ILE A 10 -0.16 5.69 -7.64
C ILE A 10 -1.26 4.71 -7.26
N LYS A 11 -2.39 4.76 -7.97
CA LYS A 11 -3.50 3.84 -7.79
C LYS A 11 -3.23 2.53 -8.53
N SER A 12 -3.56 1.40 -7.92
CA SER A 12 -3.47 0.11 -8.58
C SER A 12 -4.45 0.01 -9.75
N SER A 13 -4.02 -0.59 -10.85
CA SER A 13 -4.88 -0.90 -12.01
C SER A 13 -5.95 -1.95 -11.68
N TYR A 14 -5.78 -2.72 -10.60
CA TYR A 14 -6.77 -3.69 -10.12
C TYR A 14 -7.87 -3.04 -9.26
N SER A 15 -7.79 -1.72 -9.02
CA SER A 15 -8.76 -0.94 -8.25
C SER A 15 -9.86 -0.33 -9.13
N GLU A 16 -10.38 -1.11 -10.09
CA GLU A 16 -11.48 -0.71 -10.98
C GLU A 16 -12.84 -0.70 -10.27
N ALA A 17 -13.84 -0.05 -10.89
CA ALA A 17 -15.14 0.28 -10.30
C ALA A 17 -15.96 -0.91 -9.76
N SER A 18 -15.67 -2.14 -10.20
CA SER A 18 -16.35 -3.37 -9.75
C SER A 18 -15.55 -4.16 -8.69
N GLY A 19 -14.32 -3.71 -8.37
CA GLY A 19 -13.39 -4.43 -7.49
C GLY A 19 -13.21 -3.74 -6.14
N ASN A 20 -13.43 -4.48 -5.05
CA ASN A 20 -13.25 -4.01 -3.67
C ASN A 20 -11.78 -3.82 -3.23
N ASN A 21 -10.81 -3.88 -4.14
CA ASN A 21 -9.39 -3.87 -3.84
C ASN A 21 -8.77 -2.49 -4.15
N CYS A 22 -9.24 -1.45 -3.46
CA CYS A 22 -8.84 -0.06 -3.71
C CYS A 22 -7.56 0.32 -2.96
N VAL A 23 -6.39 0.12 -3.57
CA VAL A 23 -5.09 0.44 -2.94
C VAL A 23 -4.35 1.49 -3.73
N GLU A 24 -3.77 2.46 -3.01
CA GLU A 24 -2.81 3.43 -3.54
C GLU A 24 -1.49 3.37 -2.78
N VAL A 25 -0.40 3.62 -3.50
CA VAL A 25 0.95 3.69 -2.92
C VAL A 25 1.66 4.97 -3.34
N ALA A 26 2.56 5.46 -2.50
CA ALA A 26 3.43 6.57 -2.83
C ALA A 26 4.86 6.33 -2.34
N TRP A 27 5.84 6.68 -3.17
CA TRP A 27 7.24 6.68 -2.76
C TRP A 27 7.53 7.85 -1.84
N THR A 28 8.23 7.58 -0.75
CA THR A 28 8.70 8.59 0.20
C THR A 28 10.23 8.57 0.23
N GLN A 29 10.85 9.51 0.94
CA GLN A 29 12.31 9.56 1.05
C GLN A 29 12.91 8.30 1.72
N THR A 30 12.18 7.68 2.66
CA THR A 30 12.69 6.58 3.50
C THR A 30 11.95 5.25 3.30
N GLY A 31 10.84 5.24 2.56
CA GLY A 31 9.96 4.08 2.44
C GLY A 31 8.83 4.25 1.45
N VAL A 32 7.73 3.56 1.71
CA VAL A 32 6.50 3.58 0.91
C VAL A 32 5.33 3.90 1.82
N ALA A 33 4.50 4.83 1.39
CA ALA A 33 3.19 5.08 1.99
C ALA A 33 2.15 4.23 1.27
N LEU A 34 1.31 3.54 2.01
CA LEU A 34 0.18 2.75 1.51
C LEU A 34 -1.11 3.29 2.11
N ARG A 35 -2.17 3.34 1.32
CA ARG A 35 -3.52 3.68 1.81
C ARG A 35 -4.59 2.98 1.01
N ASP A 36 -5.77 2.90 1.61
CA ASP A 36 -6.98 2.51 0.91
C ASP A 36 -7.58 3.73 0.20
N SER A 37 -7.99 3.57 -1.07
CA SER A 37 -8.53 4.71 -1.84
C SER A 37 -9.89 5.20 -1.33
N LYS A 38 -10.64 4.36 -0.61
CA LYS A 38 -11.92 4.74 0.03
C LYS A 38 -11.70 5.39 1.40
N ARG A 39 -10.51 5.23 2.00
CA ARG A 39 -10.09 5.87 3.25
C ARG A 39 -8.75 6.59 3.08
N PRO A 40 -8.69 7.69 2.32
CA PRO A 40 -7.44 8.35 1.96
C PRO A 40 -6.69 8.99 3.14
N ALA A 41 -7.34 9.11 4.31
CA ALA A 41 -6.74 9.57 5.55
C ALA A 41 -5.94 8.48 6.29
N ASP A 42 -6.25 7.20 6.04
CA ASP A 42 -5.62 6.06 6.72
C ASP A 42 -4.34 5.66 5.95
N VAL A 43 -3.23 6.30 6.32
CA VAL A 43 -1.94 6.09 5.66
C VAL A 43 -1.00 5.28 6.56
N ILE A 44 -0.49 4.18 6.00
CA ILE A 44 0.51 3.32 6.63
C ILE A 44 1.85 3.58 5.94
N PHE A 45 2.90 3.84 6.73
CA PHE A 45 4.26 3.97 6.22
C PHE A 45 5.05 2.70 6.50
N VAL A 46 5.68 2.15 5.46
CA VAL A 46 6.46 0.92 5.53
C VAL A 46 7.84 1.14 4.93
N GLY A 47 8.89 0.64 5.57
CA GLY A 47 10.24 0.66 5.04
C GLY A 47 10.39 -0.24 3.80
N ARG A 48 11.30 0.11 2.88
CA ARG A 48 11.49 -0.65 1.61
C ARG A 48 11.78 -2.13 1.83
N ALA A 49 12.65 -2.47 2.79
CA ALA A 49 13.00 -3.85 3.10
C ALA A 49 11.79 -4.63 3.66
N SER A 50 11.03 -4.03 4.56
CA SER A 50 9.83 -4.64 5.15
C SER A 50 8.73 -4.84 4.11
N LEU A 51 8.55 -3.90 3.18
CA LEU A 51 7.61 -4.06 2.08
C LEU A 51 8.05 -5.17 1.13
N GLY A 52 9.36 -5.29 0.83
CA GLY A 52 9.89 -6.40 0.02
C GLY A 52 9.61 -7.75 0.66
N ALA A 53 9.95 -7.90 1.94
CA ALA A 53 9.67 -9.13 2.69
C ALA A 53 8.17 -9.48 2.73
N LEU A 54 7.29 -8.47 2.88
CA LEU A 54 5.85 -8.65 2.81
C LEU A 54 5.42 -9.19 1.44
N ILE A 55 5.89 -8.57 0.34
CA ILE A 55 5.53 -8.98 -1.03
C ILE A 55 6.01 -10.41 -1.32
N ASP A 56 7.23 -10.75 -0.90
CA ASP A 56 7.77 -12.11 -1.03
C ASP A 56 6.96 -13.12 -0.23
N GLY A 57 6.52 -12.72 0.97
CA GLY A 57 5.60 -13.49 1.80
C GLY A 57 4.24 -13.74 1.15
N VAL A 58 3.63 -12.69 0.57
CA VAL A 58 2.34 -12.80 -0.15
C VAL A 58 2.49 -13.74 -1.35
N ARG A 59 3.55 -13.56 -2.15
CA ARG A 59 3.81 -14.36 -3.36
C ARG A 59 4.03 -15.83 -3.05
N SER A 60 4.74 -16.13 -1.97
CA SER A 60 5.01 -17.50 -1.53
C SER A 60 3.84 -18.17 -0.82
N GLY A 61 2.77 -17.43 -0.51
CA GLY A 61 1.65 -17.91 0.31
C GLY A 61 2.06 -18.21 1.76
N SER A 62 3.22 -17.73 2.21
CA SER A 62 3.77 -17.99 3.54
C SER A 62 3.22 -17.05 4.61
N LEU A 63 2.63 -15.93 4.20
CA LEU A 63 1.78 -15.12 5.07
C LEU A 63 0.48 -15.89 5.30
N GLY A 64 0.49 -16.74 6.32
CA GLY A 64 -0.68 -17.52 6.70
C GLY A 64 -1.88 -16.60 6.88
N ILE A 65 -2.80 -16.63 5.91
CA ILE A 65 -4.19 -16.28 6.19
C ILE A 65 -4.68 -17.41 7.09
N GLY A 66 -4.91 -17.10 8.37
CA GLY A 66 -5.34 -18.07 9.36
C GLY A 66 -6.54 -18.88 8.87
N ARG A 67 -6.50 -20.17 9.16
CA ARG A 67 -7.63 -21.10 9.05
C ARG A 67 -8.76 -20.67 9.97
#